data_AF-A0A9X2NCE9-F1
#
_entry.id   AF-A0A9X2NCE9-F1
#
_cell.length_a   1.000
_cell.length_b   1.000
_cell.length_c   1.000
_cell.angle_alpha   90.00
_cell.angle_beta   90.00
_cell.angle_gamma   90.00
#
_symmetry.space_group_name_H-M   'P 1'
#
loop_
_entity.id
_entity.type
_entity.pdbx_description
1 polymer ?
#
loop_
_entity_poly.entity_id
_entity_poly.type
_entity_poly.pdbx_seq_one_letter_code
_entity_poly.pdbx_strand_id
1 'polypeptide(L)'
;MDSSEEIRPGDIYEDCSFHPVLCTYLDDGDEIGGISLIDASAPRACSLSGCAVVKLSIDDVIAARADWPAYLAKRKAEFDADGG
;
A
#
# COMPACT_ATOMS: atom_id res chain seq x y z
N MET A 1 -20.36 -10.54 -1.10
CA MET A 1 -20.49 -9.08 -1.15
C MET A 1 -19.34 -8.53 -0.35
N ASP A 2 -18.38 -8.00 -1.11
CA ASP A 2 -17.14 -7.28 -0.79
C ASP A 2 -16.38 -7.58 0.50
N SER A 3 -15.33 -8.38 0.35
CA SER A 3 -14.22 -8.52 1.29
C SER A 3 -13.35 -7.27 1.30
N SER A 4 -13.91 -6.12 1.67
CA SER A 4 -13.11 -4.96 2.07
C SER A 4 -12.59 -5.25 3.49
N GLU A 5 -11.60 -6.13 3.58
CA GLU A 5 -10.93 -6.41 4.84
C GLU A 5 -10.26 -5.12 5.31
N GLU A 6 -10.82 -4.53 6.36
CA GLU A 6 -10.26 -3.41 7.11
C GLU A 6 -8.77 -3.69 7.38
N ILE A 7 -7.89 -2.79 6.92
CA ILE A 7 -6.45 -2.92 7.14
C ILE A 7 -6.17 -2.79 8.63
N ARG A 8 -5.36 -3.69 9.19
CA ARG A 8 -4.98 -3.70 10.62
C ARG A 8 -3.47 -3.73 10.81
N PRO A 9 -2.95 -3.36 12.00
CA PRO A 9 -1.55 -3.58 12.31
C PRO A 9 -1.15 -5.04 12.07
N GLY A 10 -0.09 -5.24 11.28
CA GLY A 10 0.36 -6.56 10.80
C GLY A 10 -0.05 -6.89 9.36
N ASP A 11 -1.06 -6.22 8.80
CA ASP A 11 -1.40 -6.34 7.38
C ASP A 11 -0.41 -5.54 6.51
N ILE A 12 -0.39 -5.87 5.22
CA ILE A 12 0.37 -5.15 4.21
C ILE A 12 -0.61 -4.34 3.37
N TYR A 13 -0.27 -3.08 3.11
CA TYR A 13 -1.02 -2.22 2.22
C TYR A 13 -0.11 -1.53 1.21
N GLU A 14 -0.69 -1.12 0.10
CA GLU A 14 -0.10 -0.20 -0.87
C GLU A 14 -0.47 1.22 -0.47
N ASP A 15 0.53 2.10 -0.35
CA ASP A 15 0.31 3.52 -0.12
C ASP A 15 0.20 4.33 -1.43
N CYS A 16 -0.06 5.63 -1.32
CA CYS A 16 -0.27 6.50 -2.48
C CYS A 16 0.96 6.68 -3.40
N SER A 17 2.13 6.17 -3.03
CA SER A 17 3.30 6.12 -3.93
C SER A 17 3.53 4.71 -4.49
N PHE A 18 2.53 3.82 -4.40
CA PHE A 18 2.59 2.42 -4.80
C PHE A 18 3.59 1.59 -3.97
N HIS A 19 4.01 2.05 -2.79
CA HIS A 19 4.91 1.26 -1.94
C HIS A 19 4.13 0.19 -1.17
N PRO A 20 4.60 -1.07 -1.16
CA PRO A 20 4.19 -2.05 -0.18
C PRO A 20 4.69 -1.65 1.21
N VAL A 21 3.77 -1.48 2.15
CA VAL A 21 4.00 -1.03 3.51
C VAL A 21 3.41 -2.04 4.49
N LEU A 22 4.21 -2.45 5.47
CA LEU A 22 3.72 -3.20 6.63
C LEU A 22 3.06 -2.22 7.60
N CYS A 23 1.77 -2.39 7.82
CA CYS A 23 1.01 -1.58 8.75
C CYS A 23 1.49 -1.79 10.19
N THR A 24 1.90 -0.71 10.84
CA THR A 24 2.34 -0.72 12.25
C THR A 24 1.32 -0.11 13.19
N TYR A 25 0.51 0.84 12.70
CA TYR A 25 -0.59 1.44 13.46
C TYR A 25 -1.69 1.92 12.52
N LEU A 26 -2.91 1.99 13.06
CA LEU A 26 -3.99 2.83 12.56
C LEU A 26 -4.46 3.71 13.71
N ASP A 27 -4.72 4.98 13.41
CA ASP A 27 -5.41 5.89 14.30
C ASP A 27 -6.91 5.92 13.98
N ASP A 28 -7.74 6.16 15.00
CA ASP A 28 -9.21 6.19 14.87
C ASP A 28 -9.71 7.38 14.02
N GLY A 29 -8.83 8.33 13.70
CA GLY A 29 -9.14 9.53 12.91
C GLY A 29 -9.25 9.27 11.40
N ASP A 30 -8.16 8.80 10.80
CA ASP A 30 -8.02 8.49 9.36
C ASP A 30 -6.57 8.08 8.99
N GLU A 31 -5.65 8.06 9.95
CA GLU A 31 -4.23 7.88 9.69
C GLU A 31 -3.85 6.40 9.75
N ILE A 32 -3.17 5.92 8.71
CA ILE A 32 -2.50 4.63 8.68
C ILE A 32 -1.00 4.85 8.49
N GLY A 33 -0.17 4.10 9.22
CA GLY A 33 1.27 4.23 9.12
C GLY A 33 2.03 2.93 9.26
N GLY A 34 3.17 2.88 8.58
CA GLY A 34 3.97 1.66 8.53
C GLY A 34 5.39 1.83 8.06
N ILE A 35 6.00 0.68 7.76
CA ILE A 35 7.38 0.55 7.29
C ILE A 35 7.35 -0.03 5.87
N SER A 36 8.03 0.60 4.92
CA SER A 36 8.11 0.05 3.56
C SER A 36 8.88 -1.26 3.54
N LEU A 37 8.32 -2.26 2.84
CA LEU A 37 8.96 -3.56 2.64
C LEU A 37 9.97 -3.57 1.48
N ILE A 38 10.12 -2.45 0.77
CA ILE A 38 11.06 -2.29 -0.34
C ILE A 38 12.38 -1.67 0.14
N ASP A 39 12.31 -0.51 0.82
CA ASP A 39 13.48 0.29 1.19
C ASP A 39 13.61 0.55 2.70
N ALA A 40 12.72 -0.02 3.53
CA ALA A 40 12.66 0.18 4.97
C ALA A 40 12.43 1.64 5.42
N SER A 41 11.95 2.51 4.54
CA SER A 41 11.53 3.86 4.92
C SER A 41 10.36 3.83 5.92
N ALA A 42 10.45 4.68 6.94
CA ALA A 42 9.44 4.82 8.00
C ALA A 42 9.53 6.20 8.69
N PRO A 43 8.41 6.77 9.17
CA PRO A 43 7.04 6.28 8.99
C PRO A 43 6.48 6.64 7.60
N ARG A 44 5.92 5.65 6.90
CA ARG A 44 5.12 5.85 5.67
C ARG A 44 3.66 6.07 6.09
N ALA A 45 3.29 7.31 6.36
CA ALA A 45 1.93 7.67 6.77
C ALA A 45 1.04 7.99 5.55
N CYS A 46 -0.21 7.56 5.60
CA CYS A 46 -1.25 7.82 4.61
C CYS A 46 -2.60 8.04 5.30
N SER A 47 -3.55 8.58 4.54
CA SER A 47 -4.94 8.72 4.97
C SER A 47 -5.77 7.58 4.36
N LEU A 48 -6.58 6.87 5.16
CA LEU A 48 -7.44 5.80 4.66
C LEU A 48 -8.46 6.35 3.66
N SER A 49 -9.04 7.51 3.96
CA SER A 49 -10.05 8.16 3.13
C SER A 49 -9.49 8.89 1.89
N GLY A 50 -8.28 9.42 1.98
CA GLY A 50 -7.68 10.30 0.98
C GLY A 50 -6.58 9.68 0.13
N CYS A 51 -5.96 8.59 0.56
CA CYS A 51 -4.83 7.96 -0.14
C CYS A 51 -5.16 6.66 -0.88
N ALA A 52 -6.45 6.31 -1.02
CA ALA A 52 -6.93 5.13 -1.74
C ALA A 52 -6.08 3.88 -1.47
N VAL A 53 -5.75 3.65 -0.19
CA VAL A 53 -4.85 2.56 0.21
C VAL A 53 -5.47 1.21 -0.11
N VAL A 54 -4.66 0.28 -0.62
CA VAL A 54 -5.13 -1.05 -1.05
C VAL A 54 -4.44 -2.12 -0.24
N LYS A 55 -5.20 -3.06 0.34
CA LYS A 55 -4.61 -4.22 1.03
C LYS A 55 -3.87 -5.11 0.02
N LEU A 56 -2.63 -5.48 0.34
CA LEU A 56 -1.79 -6.34 -0.49
C LEU A 56 -1.62 -7.72 0.13
N SER A 57 -1.48 -8.73 -0.72
CA SER A 57 -1.04 -10.06 -0.28
C SER A 57 0.49 -10.13 -0.17
N ILE A 58 1.00 -11.14 0.53
CA ILE A 58 2.45 -11.41 0.58
C ILE A 58 3.01 -11.69 -0.82
N ASP A 59 2.24 -12.37 -1.67
CA ASP A 59 2.66 -12.69 -3.04
C ASP A 59 2.83 -11.41 -3.88
N ASP A 60 1.97 -10.41 -3.70
CA ASP A 60 2.11 -9.10 -4.35
C ASP A 60 3.40 -8.40 -3.93
N VAL A 61 3.76 -8.47 -2.65
CA VAL A 61 5.02 -7.89 -2.15
C VAL A 61 6.23 -8.63 -2.71
N ILE A 62 6.18 -9.96 -2.79
CA ILE A 62 7.26 -10.76 -3.37
C ILE A 62 7.44 -10.37 -4.84
N ALA A 63 6.35 -10.24 -5.60
CA ALA A 63 6.39 -9.79 -6.99
C ALA A 63 6.95 -8.36 -7.12
N ALA A 64 6.48 -7.43 -6.28
CA ALA A 64 6.96 -6.05 -6.25
C ALA A 64 8.46 -5.97 -5.92
N ARG A 65 8.93 -6.79 -4.99
CA ARG A 65 10.35 -6.83 -4.59
C ARG A 65 11.23 -7.50 -5.64
N ALA A 66 10.71 -8.46 -6.41
CA ALA A 66 11.45 -9.13 -7.46
C ALA A 66 11.80 -8.19 -8.63
N ASP A 67 10.87 -7.31 -9.00
CA ASP A 67 11.09 -6.28 -10.03
C ASP A 67 10.33 -4.99 -9.69
N TRP A 68 10.96 -4.18 -8.82
CA TRP A 68 10.37 -2.94 -8.34
C TRP A 68 10.12 -1.89 -9.42
N PRO A 69 11.06 -1.62 -10.35
CA PRO A 69 10.81 -0.69 -11.45
C PRO A 69 9.64 -1.11 -12.35
N ALA A 70 9.51 -2.41 -12.68
CA ALA A 70 8.40 -2.89 -13.49
C ALA A 70 7.06 -2.82 -12.74
N TYR A 71 7.06 -3.13 -11.44
CA TYR A 71 5.88 -3.02 -10.60
C TYR A 71 5.36 -1.58 -10.55
N LEU A 72 6.23 -0.60 -10.28
CA LEU A 72 5.88 0.82 -10.29
C LEU A 72 5.32 1.26 -11.64
N ALA A 73 5.95 0.85 -12.75
CA ALA A 73 5.47 1.20 -14.08
C ALA A 73 4.07 0.64 -14.35
N LYS A 74 3.80 -0.60 -13.92
CA LYS A 74 2.49 -1.25 -14.03
C LYS A 74 1.42 -0.52 -13.20
N ARG A 75 1.67 -0.30 -11.91
CA ARG A 75 0.70 0.34 -11.01
C ARG A 75 0.39 1.78 -11.43
N LYS A 76 1.41 2.52 -11.88
CA LYS A 76 1.22 3.85 -12.43
C LYS A 76 0.37 3.84 -13.71
N ALA A 77 0.61 2.90 -14.61
CA ALA A 77 -0.20 2.76 -15.83
C ALA A 77 -1.65 2.39 -15.53
N GLU A 78 -1.90 1.56 -14.52
CA GLU A 78 -3.25 1.22 -14.04
C GLU A 78 -3.95 2.44 -13.42
N PHE A 79 -3.27 3.20 -12.57
CA PHE A 79 -3.80 4.43 -11.97
C PHE A 79 -4.14 5.50 -13.04
N ASP A 80 -3.25 5.70 -14.02
CA ASP A 80 -3.47 6.64 -15.12
C ASP A 80 -4.65 6.19 -16.03
N ALA A 81 -4.86 4.87 -16.18
CA ALA A 81 -5.96 4.32 -16.98
C ALA A 81 -7.33 4.47 -16.30
N ASP A 82 -7.36 4.43 -14.98
CA ASP A 82 -8.58 4.59 -14.17
C ASP A 82 -9.00 6.06 -13.96
N GLY A 83 -8.21 7.01 -14.47
CA GLY A 83 -8.63 8.40 -14.64
C GLY A 83 -8.30 9.37 -13.52
N GLY A 84 -7.34 9.03 -12.63
CA GLY A 84 -6.58 9.94 -11.76
C GLY A 84 -7.36 10.98 -10.94
#